data_AF-A0A1I5G5E6-F1
#
_entry.id   AF-A0A1I5G5E6-F1
#
_cell.length_a   1.000
_cell.length_b   1.000
_cell.length_c   1.000
_cell.angle_alpha   90.00
_cell.angle_beta   90.00
_cell.angle_gamma   90.00
#
_symmetry.space_group_name_H-M   'P 1'
#
loop_
_entity.id
_entity.type
_entity.pdbx_description
1 polymer ?
#
loop_
_entity_poly.entity_id
_entity_poly.type
_entity_poly.pdbx_seq_one_letter_code
_entity_poly.pdbx_strand_id
1 'polypeptide(L)'
;MTIKYGFGAISDTGGNTVTAAGQMKTIFEDLMTKAKAILAEDWNGAAADAFDKAQARWDVQANALGEAQLRTGQLTTQASEDMLATDLRASNLFN
;
A
#
# COMPACT_ATOMS: atom_id res chain seq x y z
N MET A 1 33.56 6.63 -4.41
CA MET A 1 32.79 5.63 -3.65
C MET A 1 31.36 5.72 -4.15
N THR A 2 30.98 4.90 -5.11
CA THR A 2 29.66 4.99 -5.74
C THR A 2 28.67 4.29 -4.83
N ILE A 3 27.80 5.05 -4.17
CA ILE A 3 26.71 4.46 -3.41
C ILE A 3 25.80 3.78 -4.45
N LYS A 4 25.74 2.45 -4.43
CA LYS A 4 24.83 1.68 -5.29
C LYS A 4 23.43 1.82 -4.72
N TYR A 5 22.56 2.52 -5.43
CA TYR A 5 21.18 2.72 -5.01
C TYR A 5 20.21 1.87 -5.84
N GLY A 6 19.33 1.15 -5.16
CA GLY A 6 18.24 0.36 -5.77
C GLY A 6 16.94 1.15 -5.85
N PHE A 7 16.95 2.39 -6.36
CA PHE A 7 15.76 3.25 -6.36
C PHE A 7 14.60 2.72 -7.20
N GLY A 8 14.91 2.07 -8.33
CA GLY A 8 13.92 1.35 -9.13
C GLY A 8 13.20 0.28 -8.30
N ALA A 9 13.96 -0.53 -7.55
CA ALA A 9 13.38 -1.56 -6.69
C ALA A 9 12.46 -1.01 -5.59
N ILE A 10 12.71 0.20 -5.08
CA ILE A 10 11.84 0.81 -4.05
C ILE A 10 10.57 1.39 -4.67
N SER A 11 10.69 2.09 -5.80
CA SER A 11 9.52 2.57 -6.57
C SER A 11 8.64 1.39 -7.03
N ASP A 12 9.27 0.33 -7.54
CA ASP A 12 8.61 -0.90 -7.95
C ASP A 12 7.95 -1.58 -6.74
N THR A 13 8.61 -1.62 -5.58
CA THR A 13 8.01 -2.14 -4.34
C THR A 13 6.79 -1.31 -3.92
N GLY A 14 6.86 0.02 -3.97
CA GLY A 14 5.72 0.89 -3.67
C GLY A 14 4.52 0.64 -4.59
N GLY A 15 4.75 0.62 -5.91
CA GLY A 15 3.73 0.32 -6.91
C GLY A 15 3.16 -1.09 -6.78
N ASN A 16 4.02 -2.09 -6.53
CA ASN A 16 3.62 -3.46 -6.29
C ASN A 16 2.78 -3.59 -5.02
N THR A 17 3.08 -2.83 -3.97
CA THR A 17 2.34 -2.96 -2.71
C THR A 17 0.99 -2.25 -2.75
N VAL A 18 0.87 -1.12 -3.45
CA VAL A 18 -0.44 -0.50 -3.77
C VAL A 18 -1.28 -1.45 -4.62
N THR A 19 -0.68 -2.08 -5.63
CA THR A 19 -1.34 -3.08 -6.47
C THR A 19 -1.80 -4.30 -5.65
N ALA A 20 -0.93 -4.82 -4.78
CA ALA A 20 -1.24 -5.93 -3.89
C ALA A 20 -2.34 -5.58 -2.89
N ALA A 21 -2.34 -4.36 -2.35
CA ALA A 21 -3.40 -3.87 -1.46
C ALA A 21 -4.76 -3.79 -2.18
N GLY A 22 -4.75 -3.30 -3.43
CA GLY A 22 -5.94 -3.30 -4.29
C GLY A 22 -6.44 -4.72 -4.58
N GLN A 23 -5.54 -5.64 -4.93
CA GLN A 23 -5.87 -7.05 -5.14
C GLN A 23 -6.40 -7.72 -3.88
N MET A 24 -5.80 -7.46 -2.71
CA MET A 24 -6.28 -7.96 -1.42
C MET A 24 -7.68 -7.46 -1.11
N LYS A 25 -7.98 -6.19 -1.42
CA LYS A 25 -9.33 -5.64 -1.26
C LYS A 25 -10.33 -6.36 -2.15
N THR A 26 -10.02 -6.54 -3.44
CA THR A 26 -10.88 -7.27 -4.38
C THR A 26 -11.12 -8.73 -3.93
N ILE A 27 -10.07 -9.42 -3.49
CA ILE A 27 -10.18 -10.81 -2.99
C ILE A 27 -11.05 -10.85 -1.73
N PHE A 28 -10.91 -9.88 -0.84
CA PHE A 28 -11.71 -9.79 0.37
C PHE A 28 -13.19 -9.51 0.05
N GLU A 29 -13.48 -8.59 -0.88
CA GLU A 29 -14.84 -8.30 -1.36
C GLU A 29 -15.48 -9.52 -2.04
N ASP A 30 -14.72 -10.29 -2.82
CA ASP A 30 -15.19 -11.53 -3.46
C ASP A 30 -15.46 -12.63 -2.41
N LEU A 31 -14.55 -12.82 -1.45
CA LEU A 31 -14.74 -13.73 -0.32
C LEU A 31 -16.01 -13.36 0.46
N MET A 32 -16.23 -12.07 0.69
CA MET A 32 -17.41 -11.53 1.35
C MET A 32 -18.69 -11.83 0.59
N THR A 33 -18.70 -11.61 -0.71
CA THR A 33 -19.85 -11.89 -1.59
C THR A 33 -20.19 -13.37 -1.55
N LYS A 34 -19.17 -14.24 -1.64
CA LYS A 34 -19.32 -15.70 -1.57
C LYS A 34 -19.81 -16.18 -0.22
N ALA A 35 -19.24 -15.67 0.86
CA ALA A 35 -19.71 -16.01 2.19
C ALA A 35 -21.19 -15.62 2.33
N LYS A 36 -21.58 -14.43 1.81
CA LYS A 36 -22.95 -13.90 1.96
C LYS A 36 -23.96 -14.78 1.22
N ALA A 37 -23.55 -15.32 0.08
CA ALA A 37 -24.33 -16.26 -0.69
C ALA A 37 -24.46 -17.65 -0.02
N ILE A 38 -23.44 -18.13 0.70
CA ILE A 38 -23.46 -19.47 1.34
C ILE A 38 -24.44 -19.51 2.52
N LEU A 39 -24.53 -18.42 3.29
CA LEU A 39 -25.29 -18.37 4.54
C LEU A 39 -26.64 -17.66 4.40
N ALA A 40 -27.13 -17.46 3.18
CA ALA A 40 -28.24 -16.57 2.78
C ALA A 40 -29.37 -16.34 3.83
N GLU A 41 -29.99 -17.39 4.37
CA GLU A 41 -31.07 -17.27 5.39
C GLU A 41 -30.54 -17.27 6.84
N ASP A 42 -29.47 -18.02 7.12
CA ASP A 42 -28.88 -18.20 8.45
C ASP A 42 -28.05 -17.00 8.92
N TRP A 43 -27.65 -16.12 8.00
CA TRP A 43 -26.81 -14.97 8.33
C TRP A 43 -27.58 -13.74 8.85
N ASN A 44 -28.91 -13.81 8.96
CA ASN A 44 -29.71 -12.69 9.42
C ASN A 44 -29.47 -12.35 10.90
N GLY A 45 -29.46 -11.05 11.23
CA GLY A 45 -29.35 -10.54 12.60
C GLY A 45 -27.90 -10.24 13.03
N ALA A 46 -27.55 -10.60 14.26
CA ALA A 46 -26.30 -10.16 14.90
C ALA A 46 -25.02 -10.61 14.17
N ALA A 47 -25.06 -11.72 13.43
CA ALA A 47 -23.92 -12.22 12.67
C ALA A 47 -23.64 -11.39 11.41
N ALA A 48 -24.67 -10.92 10.69
CA ALA A 48 -24.52 -9.95 9.60
C ALA A 48 -23.96 -8.62 10.11
N ASP A 49 -24.49 -8.09 11.20
CA ASP A 49 -24.02 -6.83 11.81
C ASP A 49 -22.55 -6.91 12.27
N ALA A 50 -22.15 -8.04 12.87
CA ALA A 50 -20.77 -8.26 13.29
C ALA A 50 -19.83 -8.34 12.08
N PHE A 51 -20.29 -8.98 11.01
CA PHE A 51 -19.52 -9.13 9.78
C PHE A 51 -19.37 -7.80 9.03
N ASP A 52 -20.43 -7.01 8.90
CA ASP A 52 -20.37 -5.69 8.26
C ASP A 52 -19.46 -4.73 9.05
N LYS A 53 -19.46 -4.82 10.39
CA LYS A 53 -18.50 -4.08 11.23
C LYS A 53 -17.05 -4.53 11.01
N ALA A 54 -16.82 -5.84 10.85
CA ALA A 54 -15.49 -6.37 10.56
C ALA A 54 -15.02 -5.92 9.17
N GLN A 55 -15.91 -5.91 8.17
CA GLN A 55 -15.64 -5.39 6.84
C GLN A 55 -15.24 -3.91 6.88
N ALA A 56 -16.03 -3.07 7.54
CA ALA A 56 -15.73 -1.64 7.63
C ALA A 56 -14.37 -1.38 8.31
N ARG A 57 -14.03 -2.17 9.34
CA ARG A 57 -12.70 -2.09 9.99
C ARG A 57 -11.59 -2.51 9.04
N TRP A 58 -11.78 -3.60 8.30
CA TRP A 58 -10.82 -4.07 7.31
C TRP A 58 -10.54 -2.99 6.25
N ASP A 59 -11.59 -2.41 5.67
CA ASP A 59 -11.46 -1.38 4.63
C ASP A 59 -10.66 -0.18 5.10
N VAL A 60 -10.88 0.28 6.33
CA VAL A 60 -10.12 1.37 6.94
C VAL A 60 -8.64 1.02 7.05
N GLN A 61 -8.30 -0.18 7.54
CA GLN A 61 -6.91 -0.60 7.72
C GLN A 61 -6.20 -0.83 6.39
N ALA A 62 -6.87 -1.44 5.42
CA ALA A 62 -6.33 -1.68 4.09
C ALA A 62 -6.01 -0.36 3.36
N ASN A 63 -6.91 0.63 3.45
CA ASN A 63 -6.66 1.96 2.88
C ASN A 63 -5.49 2.66 3.59
N ALA A 64 -5.44 2.63 4.93
CA ALA A 64 -4.36 3.24 5.70
C ALA A 64 -2.98 2.64 5.37
N LEU A 65 -2.92 1.31 5.16
CA LEU A 65 -1.70 0.61 4.74
C LEU A 65 -1.25 1.05 3.35
N GLY A 66 -2.18 1.12 2.39
CA GLY A 66 -1.89 1.60 1.04
C GLY A 66 -1.36 3.03 1.02
N GLU A 67 -1.97 3.92 1.80
CA GLU A 67 -1.48 5.30 1.93
C GLU A 67 -0.09 5.39 2.58
N ALA A 68 0.17 4.60 3.62
CA ALA A 68 1.48 4.60 4.29
C ALA A 68 2.59 4.15 3.34
N GLN A 69 2.32 3.15 2.50
CA GLN A 69 3.26 2.67 1.49
C GLN A 69 3.47 3.70 0.38
N LEU A 70 2.42 4.37 -0.06
CA LEU A 70 2.52 5.45 -1.05
C LEU A 70 3.37 6.62 -0.52
N ARG A 71 3.12 7.05 0.73
CA ARG A 71 3.94 8.06 1.42
C ARG A 71 5.41 7.63 1.53
N THR A 72 5.65 6.37 1.86
CA THR A 72 7.02 5.82 1.97
C THR A 72 7.74 5.83 0.61
N GLY A 73 7.04 5.45 -0.46
CA GLY A 73 7.56 5.54 -1.83
C GLY A 73 7.91 6.97 -2.22
N GLN A 74 7.00 7.92 -1.97
CA GLN A 74 7.23 9.35 -2.26
C GLN A 74 8.42 9.92 -1.48
N LEU A 75 8.50 9.66 -0.17
CA LEU A 75 9.62 10.11 0.66
C LEU A 75 10.95 9.54 0.18
N THR A 76 10.96 8.29 -0.28
CA THR A 76 12.18 7.67 -0.78
C THR A 76 12.62 8.30 -2.10
N THR A 77 11.69 8.54 -3.03
CA THR A 77 11.99 9.25 -4.29
C THR A 77 12.53 10.65 -4.01
N GLN A 78 11.88 11.41 -3.12
CA GLN A 78 12.30 12.76 -2.78
C GLN A 78 13.69 12.78 -2.13
N ALA A 79 13.96 11.88 -1.19
CA ALA A 79 15.30 11.74 -0.61
C ALA A 79 16.36 11.42 -1.68
N SER A 80 16.00 10.65 -2.70
CA SER A 80 16.90 10.31 -3.82
C SER A 80 17.26 11.54 -4.66
N GLU A 81 16.26 12.36 -4.98
CA GLU A 81 16.43 13.62 -5.72
C GLU A 81 17.29 14.62 -4.93
N ASP A 82 17.02 14.78 -3.63
CA ASP A 82 17.79 15.66 -2.75
C ASP A 82 19.25 15.22 -2.62
N MET A 83 19.49 13.91 -2.53
CA MET A 83 20.84 13.35 -2.49
C MET A 83 21.58 13.56 -3.80
N LEU A 84 20.95 13.31 -4.96
CA LEU A 84 21.55 13.56 -6.27
C LEU A 84 21.89 15.06 -6.43
N ALA A 85 20.98 15.94 -6.03
CA ALA A 85 21.19 17.37 -6.08
C ALA A 85 22.33 17.83 -5.15
N THR A 86 22.53 17.14 -4.03
CA THR A 86 23.63 17.39 -3.10
C THR A 86 24.96 16.89 -3.68
N ASP A 87 24.99 15.70 -4.28
CA ASP A 87 26.19 15.14 -4.91
C ASP A 87 26.67 16.01 -6.09
N LEU A 88 25.74 16.46 -6.93
CA LEU A 88 26.04 17.41 -8.03
C LEU A 88 26.61 18.73 -7.50
N ARG A 89 26.03 19.28 -6.41
CA ARG A 89 26.53 20.50 -5.77
C ARG A 89 27.94 20.30 -5.21
N ALA A 90 28.18 19.18 -4.52
CA ALA A 90 29.50 18.85 -3.98
C ALA A 90 30.53 18.65 -5.11
N SER A 91 30.17 17.94 -6.18
CA SER A 91 31.04 17.72 -7.33
C SER A 91 31.43 19.05 -8.02
N ASN A 92 30.52 20.02 -8.08
CA ASN A 92 30.81 21.34 -8.65
C ASN A 92 31.66 22.24 -7.73
N LEU A 93 31.79 21.92 -6.44
CA LEU A 93 32.67 22.64 -5.51
C LEU A 93 34.13 22.19 -5.61
N PHE A 94 34.39 21.02 -6.22
CA PHE A 94 35.73 20.44 -6.35
C PHE A 94 36.21 20.34 -7.82
N ASN A 95 35.49 20.99 -8.74
CA ASN A 95 35.90 21.27 -10.13
C ASN A 95 36.33 22.74 -10.25
#